data_AF-A0A507BWV8-F1
#
_entry.id   AF-A0A507BWV8-F1
#
_cell.length_a   1.000
_cell.length_b   1.000
_cell.length_c   1.000
_cell.angle_alpha   90.00
_cell.angle_beta   90.00
_cell.angle_gamma   90.00
#
_symmetry.space_group_name_H-M   'P 1'
#
loop_
_entity.id
_entity.type
_entity.pdbx_description
1 polymer ?
#
loop_
_entity_poly.entity_id
_entity_poly.type
_entity_poly.pdbx_seq_one_letter_code
_entity_poly.pdbx_strand_id
1 'polypeptide(L)'
;MRIKTVKVVDSSTAIDGKDDVLRRRRVPSPTPPSPTGQREEPDRFQKALTCGFEHMPHWMQDNGFILSGYRFIDNSYRECVKSMFYLHNETLNVYTHLIGSLAFVVLAYLTIWNRVPWSESMENASWIDIVAWSCFFAGAIGCMGLSAAFHLFQCHSYDVCTAWNKADYVGIVTLIVGSSIPALYYGLICSPTLQTWYIALMTVAGTATIIASAFDVFRSVRFRTARTIVFVALGVTAIFPITHAVFLWGVSEGTK
;
A
#
# COMPACT_ATOMS: atom_id res chain seq x y z
N MET A 1 31.63 16.21 35.96
CA MET A 1 30.56 17.16 36.36
C MET A 1 29.40 16.32 36.91
N ARG A 2 28.90 16.68 38.10
CA ARG A 2 28.10 15.82 39.00
C ARG A 2 26.72 15.43 38.46
N ILE A 3 26.35 14.18 38.77
CA ILE A 3 25.03 13.55 38.65
C ILE A 3 23.97 14.34 39.44
N LYS A 4 22.75 14.47 38.90
CA LYS A 4 21.53 14.75 39.68
C LYS A 4 20.48 13.68 39.39
N THR A 5 20.28 12.83 40.38
CA THR A 5 19.18 11.87 40.51
C THR A 5 17.95 12.62 41.00
N VAL A 6 16.80 12.46 40.33
CA VAL A 6 15.52 13.02 40.77
C VAL A 6 14.86 12.02 41.72
N LYS A 7 14.64 12.43 42.97
CA LYS A 7 13.81 11.72 43.95
C LYS A 7 12.34 12.10 43.73
N VAL A 8 11.48 11.11 43.59
CA VAL A 8 10.02 11.27 43.70
C VAL A 8 9.67 11.24 45.19
N VAL A 9 8.98 12.30 45.64
CA VAL A 9 8.55 12.50 47.02
C VAL A 9 7.19 11.84 47.22
N ASP A 10 7.11 11.00 48.23
CA ASP A 10 5.91 10.36 48.75
C ASP A 10 5.07 11.39 49.51
N SER A 11 3.75 11.42 49.30
CA SER A 11 2.86 12.37 49.98
C SER A 11 1.64 11.65 50.56
N SER A 12 1.80 11.21 51.80
CA SER A 12 0.70 10.85 52.71
C SER A 12 0.50 11.98 53.72
N THR A 13 -0.70 12.58 53.75
CA THR A 13 -1.43 13.16 54.92
C THR A 13 -2.66 13.91 54.38
N ALA A 14 -3.89 13.40 54.56
CA ALA A 14 -4.75 13.48 55.75
C ALA A 14 -5.73 14.66 55.68
N ILE A 15 -7.03 14.37 55.52
CA ILE A 15 -8.13 15.22 56.04
C ILE A 15 -9.20 14.30 56.65
N ASP A 16 -9.51 14.64 57.90
CA ASP A 16 -10.44 14.07 58.87
C ASP A 16 -11.89 14.57 58.66
N GLY A 17 -12.90 13.80 59.11
CA GLY A 17 -14.26 14.32 59.27
C GLY A 17 -15.44 13.34 59.27
N LYS A 18 -15.77 12.83 60.47
CA LYS A 18 -17.12 12.58 61.05
C LYS A 18 -17.98 11.38 60.64
N ASP A 19 -18.00 10.42 61.58
CA ASP A 19 -19.13 9.68 62.18
C ASP A 19 -20.49 9.59 61.47
N ASP A 20 -20.88 8.36 61.12
CA ASP A 20 -22.26 7.91 61.26
C ASP A 20 -22.34 6.40 61.58
N VAL A 21 -23.16 6.07 62.58
CA VAL A 21 -23.17 4.79 63.32
C VAL A 21 -24.19 3.83 62.68
N LEU A 22 -23.77 2.72 62.07
CA LEU A 22 -24.62 1.52 61.91
C LEU A 22 -23.80 0.21 61.93
N ARG A 23 -24.23 -0.70 62.83
CA ARG A 23 -23.75 -2.06 63.12
C ARG A 23 -23.07 -2.81 61.96
N ARG A 24 -21.75 -3.05 62.07
CA ARG A 24 -21.04 -4.04 61.23
C ARG A 24 -21.36 -5.47 61.69
N ARG A 25 -22.09 -6.22 60.86
CA ARG A 25 -21.96 -7.69 60.81
C ARG A 25 -20.51 -8.01 60.43
N ARG A 26 -19.81 -8.83 61.23
CA ARG A 26 -18.47 -9.31 60.89
C ARG A 26 -18.60 -10.26 59.70
N VAL A 27 -18.35 -9.75 58.49
CA VAL A 27 -18.16 -10.57 57.29
C VAL A 27 -16.80 -11.27 57.45
N PRO A 28 -16.70 -12.60 57.28
CA PRO A 28 -15.41 -13.28 57.27
C PRO A 28 -14.52 -12.66 56.19
N SER A 29 -13.27 -12.37 56.54
CA SER A 29 -12.24 -11.96 55.56
C SER A 29 -12.18 -12.99 54.43
N PRO A 30 -12.06 -12.57 53.16
CA PRO A 30 -11.85 -13.51 52.07
C PRO A 30 -10.53 -14.23 52.34
N THR A 31 -10.59 -15.56 52.38
CA THR A 31 -9.42 -16.43 52.36
C THR A 31 -8.56 -16.03 51.17
N PRO A 32 -7.23 -15.85 51.33
CA PRO A 32 -6.38 -15.58 50.18
C PRO A 32 -6.58 -16.70 49.15
N PRO A 33 -6.73 -16.37 47.85
CA PRO A 33 -6.87 -17.40 46.84
C PRO A 33 -5.65 -18.32 46.91
N SER A 34 -5.92 -19.62 46.96
CA SER A 34 -4.90 -20.65 46.77
C SER A 34 -4.12 -20.36 45.50
N PRO A 35 -2.80 -20.65 45.43
CA PRO A 35 -2.04 -20.53 44.21
C PRO A 35 -2.45 -21.66 43.25
N THR A 36 -3.64 -21.56 42.66
CA THR A 36 -4.01 -22.31 41.47
C THR A 36 -3.14 -21.79 40.36
N GLY A 37 -2.30 -22.68 39.83
CA GLY A 37 -1.22 -22.37 38.91
C GLY A 37 -1.60 -21.35 37.86
N GLN A 38 -0.92 -20.21 37.91
CA GLN A 38 -0.66 -19.46 36.71
C GLN A 38 0.04 -20.42 35.77
N ARG A 39 -0.70 -20.93 34.78
CA ARG A 39 -0.11 -21.60 33.63
C ARG A 39 0.75 -20.54 32.96
N GLU A 40 2.02 -20.53 33.32
CA GLU A 40 3.06 -19.93 32.51
C GLU A 40 2.79 -20.41 31.07
N GLU A 41 2.50 -19.50 30.14
CA GLU A 41 2.53 -19.73 28.69
C GLU A 41 3.79 -19.03 28.12
N PRO A 42 5.05 -19.36 28.51
CA PRO A 42 6.21 -18.63 28.03
C PRO A 42 6.75 -19.19 26.71
N ASP A 43 6.32 -20.39 26.28
CA ASP A 43 6.94 -21.10 25.15
C ASP A 43 6.19 -20.92 23.81
N ARG A 44 4.89 -20.58 23.84
CA ARG A 44 4.06 -20.50 22.63
C ARG A 44 4.35 -19.24 21.80
N PHE A 45 4.56 -18.10 22.45
CA PHE A 45 4.93 -16.85 21.78
C PHE A 45 6.37 -16.87 21.26
N GLN A 46 7.25 -17.61 21.93
CA GLN A 46 8.68 -17.67 21.58
C GLN A 46 8.94 -18.46 20.28
N LYS A 47 7.98 -19.31 19.87
CA LYS A 47 8.01 -20.08 18.61
C LYS A 47 7.07 -19.53 17.53
N ALA A 48 6.24 -18.55 17.85
CA ALA A 48 5.26 -18.01 16.89
C ALA A 48 5.96 -17.12 15.86
N LEU A 49 5.66 -17.33 14.58
CA LEU A 49 6.15 -16.48 13.48
C LEU A 49 5.23 -15.28 13.20
N THR A 50 4.00 -15.32 13.71
CA THR A 50 2.97 -14.29 13.51
C THR A 50 2.22 -13.99 14.81
N CYS A 51 1.55 -12.83 14.85
CA CYS A 51 0.75 -12.35 15.98
C CYS A 51 -0.69 -11.98 15.59
N GLY A 52 -1.51 -11.71 16.62
CA GLY A 52 -2.88 -11.21 16.49
C GLY A 52 -2.96 -9.71 16.19
N PHE A 53 -4.09 -9.27 15.64
CA PHE A 53 -4.37 -7.88 15.28
C PHE A 53 -4.14 -6.89 16.44
N GLU A 54 -4.57 -7.27 17.64
CA GLU A 54 -4.48 -6.51 18.88
C GLU A 54 -3.03 -6.23 19.32
N HIS A 55 -2.08 -7.05 18.87
CA HIS A 55 -0.66 -6.90 19.17
C HIS A 55 0.07 -5.98 18.19
N MET A 56 -0.59 -5.58 17.09
CA MET A 56 0.03 -4.71 16.09
C MET A 56 -0.02 -3.25 16.52
N PRO A 57 1.00 -2.45 16.22
CA PRO A 57 0.92 -1.00 16.40
C PRO A 57 -0.20 -0.41 15.54
N HIS A 58 -0.79 0.70 16.01
CA HIS A 58 -1.95 1.33 15.37
C HIS A 58 -1.78 1.67 13.89
N TRP A 59 -0.56 1.92 13.42
CA TRP A 59 -0.28 2.23 12.01
C TRP A 59 -0.34 1.01 11.07
N MET A 60 -0.42 -0.22 11.58
CA MET A 60 -0.69 -1.43 10.79
C MET A 60 -2.07 -2.04 11.06
N GLN A 61 -2.84 -1.47 11.98
CA GLN A 61 -4.20 -1.91 12.29
C GLN A 61 -5.20 -1.38 11.24
N ASP A 62 -4.95 -1.67 9.96
CA ASP A 62 -5.72 -1.09 8.85
C ASP A 62 -7.09 -1.74 8.62
N ASN A 63 -7.21 -3.03 8.93
CA ASN A 63 -8.41 -3.82 8.68
C ASN A 63 -8.76 -4.69 9.89
N GLY A 64 -9.73 -4.25 10.70
CA GLY A 64 -10.18 -4.98 11.89
C GLY A 64 -10.89 -6.32 11.61
N PHE A 65 -11.13 -6.67 10.34
CA PHE A 65 -11.64 -8.00 9.96
C PHE A 65 -10.54 -9.05 9.83
N ILE A 66 -9.26 -8.65 9.76
CA ILE A 66 -8.12 -9.55 9.78
C ILE A 66 -7.68 -9.69 11.22
N LEU A 67 -7.94 -10.85 11.84
CA LEU A 67 -7.77 -11.03 13.29
C LEU A 67 -6.37 -11.56 13.68
N SER A 68 -5.66 -12.21 12.75
CA SER A 68 -4.36 -12.85 13.02
C SER A 68 -3.52 -13.03 11.77
N GLY A 69 -2.31 -13.58 11.93
CA GLY A 69 -1.38 -13.84 10.83
C GLY A 69 -0.47 -12.65 10.53
N TYR A 70 -0.46 -11.63 11.38
CA TYR A 70 0.39 -10.46 11.24
C TYR A 70 1.86 -10.78 11.53
N ARG A 71 2.78 -10.21 10.76
CA ARG A 71 4.21 -10.32 11.03
C ARG A 71 4.61 -9.40 12.18
N PHE A 72 5.54 -9.86 13.01
CA PHE A 72 6.16 -9.01 14.01
C PHE A 72 6.92 -7.85 13.37
N ILE A 73 7.01 -6.74 14.09
CA ILE A 73 7.87 -5.64 13.69
C ILE A 73 9.32 -6.02 13.92
N ASP A 74 10.07 -6.01 12.83
CA ASP A 74 11.49 -6.30 12.84
C ASP A 74 12.19 -5.22 12.03
N ASN A 75 13.09 -4.45 12.65
CA ASN A 75 13.79 -3.34 11.99
C ASN A 75 14.90 -3.83 11.04
N SER A 76 14.61 -4.90 10.29
CA SER A 76 15.53 -5.62 9.41
C SER A 76 14.84 -6.01 8.11
N TYR A 77 15.35 -5.47 7.00
CA TYR A 77 14.96 -5.92 5.66
C TYR A 77 15.20 -7.42 5.47
N ARG A 78 16.21 -7.99 6.11
CA ARG A 78 16.52 -9.42 6.02
C ARG A 78 15.41 -10.28 6.61
N GLU A 79 14.87 -9.89 7.76
CA GLU A 79 13.77 -10.61 8.40
C GLU A 79 12.46 -10.41 7.61
N CYS A 80 12.25 -9.25 7.00
CA CYS A 80 11.16 -9.04 6.04
C CYS A 80 11.26 -10.01 4.85
N VAL A 81 12.45 -10.16 4.22
CA VAL A 81 12.65 -11.11 3.10
C VAL A 81 12.45 -12.55 3.55
N LYS A 82 12.93 -12.94 4.73
CA LYS A 82 12.68 -14.28 5.27
C LYS A 82 11.19 -14.58 5.43
N SER A 83 10.35 -13.56 5.63
CA SER A 83 8.90 -13.76 5.76
C SER A 83 8.23 -14.32 4.51
N MET A 84 8.88 -14.23 3.34
CA MET A 84 8.41 -14.91 2.13
C MET A 84 8.36 -16.44 2.28
N PHE A 85 9.10 -17.02 3.23
CA PHE A 85 9.18 -18.47 3.40
C PHE A 85 8.23 -19.03 4.48
N TYR A 86 7.29 -18.22 5.00
CA TYR A 86 6.21 -18.69 5.86
C TYR A 86 4.90 -17.94 5.56
N LEU A 87 3.77 -18.49 6.01
CA LEU A 87 2.46 -17.89 5.76
C LEU A 87 2.15 -16.77 6.76
N HIS A 88 1.67 -15.65 6.22
CA HIS A 88 1.22 -14.47 6.97
C HIS A 88 0.10 -13.76 6.20
N ASN A 89 -0.52 -12.75 6.82
CA ASN A 89 -1.67 -12.01 6.30
C ASN A 89 -1.39 -11.22 4.99
N GLU A 90 -0.12 -11.11 4.60
CA GLU A 90 0.35 -10.37 3.42
C GLU A 90 0.98 -11.28 2.35
N THR A 91 1.03 -12.60 2.58
CA THR A 91 1.72 -13.53 1.68
C THR A 91 1.18 -13.43 0.26
N LEU A 92 -0.14 -13.48 0.09
CA LEU A 92 -0.75 -13.37 -1.24
C LEU A 92 -0.47 -12.01 -1.88
N ASN A 93 -0.58 -10.91 -1.13
CA ASN A 93 -0.29 -9.57 -1.66
C ASN A 93 1.16 -9.47 -2.18
N VAL A 94 2.13 -10.03 -1.46
CA VAL A 94 3.53 -10.07 -1.91
C VAL A 94 3.66 -10.89 -3.20
N TYR A 95 3.15 -12.13 -3.21
CA TYR A 95 3.37 -13.04 -4.32
C TYR A 95 2.61 -12.66 -5.59
N THR A 96 1.35 -12.19 -5.49
CA THR A 96 0.58 -11.78 -6.68
C THR A 96 1.24 -10.61 -7.38
N HIS A 97 1.70 -9.61 -6.63
CA HIS A 97 2.37 -8.44 -7.20
C HIS A 97 3.78 -8.77 -7.70
N LEU A 98 4.56 -9.58 -6.97
CA LEU A 98 5.90 -9.98 -7.41
C LEU A 98 5.86 -10.81 -8.71
N ILE A 99 4.99 -11.82 -8.77
CA ILE A 99 4.82 -12.64 -9.97
C ILE A 99 4.32 -11.79 -11.13
N GLY A 100 3.35 -10.90 -10.90
CA GLY A 100 2.87 -9.97 -11.92
C GLY A 100 3.96 -9.05 -12.45
N SER A 101 4.82 -8.51 -11.57
CA SER A 101 5.97 -7.69 -11.97
C SER A 101 6.94 -8.47 -12.87
N LEU A 102 7.27 -9.71 -12.49
CA LEU A 102 8.15 -10.57 -13.30
C LEU A 102 7.51 -10.93 -14.65
N ALA A 103 6.20 -11.20 -14.67
CA ALA A 103 5.47 -11.45 -15.91
C ALA A 103 5.55 -10.24 -16.85
N PHE A 104 5.36 -9.01 -16.35
CA PHE A 104 5.51 -7.81 -17.18
C PHE A 104 6.95 -7.56 -17.65
N VAL A 105 7.98 -7.91 -16.87
CA VAL A 105 9.38 -7.89 -17.34
C VAL A 105 9.57 -8.84 -18.52
N VAL A 106 9.06 -10.07 -18.42
CA VAL A 106 9.12 -11.05 -19.51
C VAL A 106 8.36 -10.54 -20.73
N LEU A 107 7.13 -10.04 -20.56
CA LEU A 107 6.33 -9.48 -21.66
C LEU A 107 7.03 -8.28 -22.33
N ALA A 108 7.64 -7.39 -21.55
CA ALA A 108 8.40 -6.27 -22.07
C ALA A 108 9.59 -6.74 -22.94
N TYR A 109 10.36 -7.72 -22.46
CA TYR A 109 11.46 -8.31 -23.20
C TYR A 109 10.99 -8.98 -24.50
N LEU A 110 9.92 -9.77 -24.45
CA LEU A 110 9.36 -10.43 -25.63
C LEU A 110 8.83 -9.42 -26.67
N THR A 111 8.20 -8.34 -26.21
CA THR A 111 7.55 -7.35 -27.10
C THR A 111 8.55 -6.35 -27.67
N ILE A 112 9.43 -5.78 -26.85
CA ILE A 112 10.34 -4.69 -27.27
C ILE A 112 11.64 -5.25 -27.86
N TRP A 113 12.23 -6.26 -27.23
CA TRP A 113 13.58 -6.72 -27.58
C TRP A 113 13.55 -7.85 -28.60
N ASN A 114 12.78 -8.90 -28.33
CA ASN A 114 12.66 -10.02 -29.26
C ASN A 114 11.71 -9.74 -30.42
N ARG A 115 10.96 -8.64 -30.37
CA ARG A 115 9.94 -8.25 -31.35
C ARG A 115 9.14 -9.46 -31.81
N VAL A 116 8.73 -10.32 -30.86
CA VAL A 116 8.02 -11.55 -31.21
C VAL A 116 6.85 -11.16 -32.12
N PRO A 117 6.77 -11.72 -33.34
CA PRO A 117 5.86 -11.23 -34.36
C PRO A 117 4.44 -11.71 -34.01
N TRP A 118 3.82 -11.05 -33.04
CA TRP A 118 2.39 -11.22 -32.76
C TRP A 118 1.53 -10.58 -33.88
N SER A 119 2.14 -9.78 -34.77
CA SER A 119 1.59 -9.33 -36.05
C SER A 119 2.70 -8.82 -37.00
N GLU A 120 2.50 -8.90 -38.32
CA GLU A 120 3.36 -8.30 -39.36
C GLU A 120 3.59 -6.78 -39.13
N SER A 121 2.69 -6.14 -38.38
CA SER A 121 2.75 -4.71 -38.03
C SER A 121 3.95 -4.34 -37.14
N MET A 122 4.53 -5.29 -36.39
CA MET A 122 5.68 -4.99 -35.50
C MET A 122 7.03 -4.95 -36.22
N GLU A 123 7.16 -5.53 -37.43
CA GLU A 123 8.41 -5.44 -38.20
C GLU A 123 8.71 -3.98 -38.62
N ASN A 124 7.66 -3.19 -38.84
CA ASN A 124 7.74 -1.79 -39.24
C ASN A 124 7.49 -0.79 -38.08
N ALA A 125 7.59 -1.24 -36.83
CA ALA A 125 7.39 -0.36 -35.68
C ALA A 125 8.42 0.77 -35.65
N SER A 126 7.93 2.00 -35.56
CA SER A 126 8.72 3.20 -35.36
C SER A 126 9.33 3.24 -33.95
N TRP A 127 10.32 4.11 -33.75
CA TRP A 127 10.88 4.33 -32.41
C TRP A 127 9.86 4.93 -31.43
N ILE A 128 8.82 5.61 -31.93
CA ILE A 128 7.75 6.17 -31.09
C ILE A 128 6.87 5.06 -30.53
N ASP A 129 6.59 4.02 -31.34
CA ASP A 129 5.87 2.83 -30.89
C ASP A 129 6.61 2.17 -29.72
N ILE A 130 7.94 2.04 -29.85
CA ILE A 130 8.80 1.49 -28.79
C ILE A 130 8.71 2.32 -27.52
N VAL A 131 8.77 3.66 -27.63
CA VAL A 131 8.65 4.56 -26.48
C VAL A 131 7.27 4.43 -25.82
N ALA A 132 6.19 4.45 -26.60
CA ALA A 132 4.83 4.38 -26.08
C ALA A 132 4.59 3.08 -25.29
N TRP A 133 4.99 1.93 -25.85
CA TRP A 133 4.90 0.64 -25.16
C TRP A 133 5.85 0.54 -23.97
N SER A 134 7.04 1.15 -24.04
CA SER A 134 7.98 1.21 -22.91
C SER A 134 7.39 1.96 -21.72
N CYS A 135 6.62 3.04 -21.95
CA CYS A 135 5.91 3.75 -20.87
C CYS A 135 4.90 2.83 -20.16
N PHE A 136 4.13 2.04 -20.92
CA PHE A 136 3.20 1.07 -20.34
C PHE A 136 3.93 0.00 -19.50
N PHE A 137 4.95 -0.64 -20.08
CA PHE A 137 5.68 -1.70 -19.37
C PHE A 137 6.42 -1.18 -18.15
N ALA A 138 7.08 -0.02 -18.24
CA ALA A 138 7.73 0.61 -17.09
C ALA A 138 6.72 0.93 -15.98
N GLY A 139 5.53 1.44 -16.35
CA GLY A 139 4.44 1.68 -15.40
C GLY A 139 3.93 0.39 -14.76
N ALA A 140 3.71 -0.66 -15.53
CA ALA A 140 3.19 -1.94 -15.03
C ALA A 140 4.20 -2.65 -14.11
N ILE A 141 5.47 -2.74 -14.53
CA ILE A 141 6.56 -3.29 -13.72
C ILE A 141 6.73 -2.46 -12.45
N GLY A 142 6.77 -1.13 -12.57
CA GLY A 142 6.88 -0.23 -11.42
C GLY A 142 5.73 -0.38 -10.44
N CYS A 143 4.48 -0.37 -10.89
CA CYS A 143 3.30 -0.53 -10.04
C CYS A 143 3.31 -1.86 -9.28
N MET A 144 3.55 -2.96 -9.99
CA MET A 144 3.53 -4.29 -9.38
C MET A 144 4.74 -4.50 -8.47
N GLY A 145 5.93 -4.05 -8.87
CA GLY A 145 7.15 -4.17 -8.08
C GLY A 145 7.12 -3.32 -6.80
N LEU A 146 6.65 -2.07 -6.89
CA LEU A 146 6.54 -1.18 -5.73
C LEU A 146 5.47 -1.67 -4.74
N SER A 147 4.34 -2.21 -5.23
CA SER A 147 3.34 -2.86 -4.38
C SER A 147 3.91 -4.10 -3.68
N ALA A 148 4.61 -4.97 -4.41
CA ALA A 148 5.26 -6.14 -3.81
C ALA A 148 6.26 -5.75 -2.72
N ALA A 149 7.06 -4.70 -2.96
CA ALA A 149 8.02 -4.16 -2.00
C ALA A 149 7.31 -3.58 -0.76
N PHE A 150 6.22 -2.83 -0.94
CA PHE A 150 5.41 -2.32 0.17
C PHE A 150 4.87 -3.46 1.03
N HIS A 151 4.17 -4.41 0.42
CA HIS A 151 3.62 -5.53 1.16
C HIS A 151 4.70 -6.38 1.82
N LEU A 152 5.89 -6.48 1.25
CA LEU A 152 7.00 -7.21 1.85
C LEU A 152 7.63 -6.46 3.04
N PHE A 153 7.88 -5.16 2.89
CA PHE A 153 8.67 -4.36 3.84
C PHE A 153 7.87 -3.53 4.84
N GLN A 154 6.53 -3.55 4.77
CA GLN A 154 5.68 -2.79 5.70
C GLN A 154 5.88 -3.18 7.18
N CYS A 155 6.32 -4.41 7.48
CA CYS A 155 6.61 -4.85 8.86
C CYS A 155 8.00 -4.42 9.37
N HIS A 156 8.73 -3.57 8.65
CA HIS A 156 10.07 -3.16 9.04
C HIS A 156 10.08 -2.15 10.20
N SER A 157 9.58 -0.94 9.93
CA SER A 157 9.46 0.16 10.88
C SER A 157 8.40 1.14 10.36
N TYR A 158 7.95 2.05 11.21
CA TYR A 158 6.95 3.05 10.82
C TYR A 158 7.39 3.88 9.61
N ASP A 159 8.65 4.34 9.59
CA ASP A 159 9.18 5.18 8.50
C ASP A 159 9.32 4.39 7.19
N VAL A 160 9.80 3.15 7.27
CA VAL A 160 9.96 2.28 6.10
C VAL A 160 8.60 1.90 5.52
N CYS A 161 7.63 1.55 6.37
CA CYS A 161 6.25 1.31 5.94
C CYS A 161 5.68 2.55 5.24
N THR A 162 5.85 3.73 5.82
CA THR A 162 5.36 5.00 5.25
C THR A 162 6.02 5.30 3.91
N ALA A 163 7.33 5.10 3.78
CA ALA A 163 8.07 5.34 2.55
C ALA A 163 7.62 4.40 1.43
N TRP A 164 7.54 3.09 1.69
CA TRP A 164 7.09 2.13 0.68
C TRP A 164 5.62 2.28 0.33
N ASN A 165 4.77 2.69 1.28
CA ASN A 165 3.37 2.97 0.99
C ASN A 165 3.20 4.17 0.03
N LYS A 166 4.02 5.22 0.20
CA LYS A 166 4.07 6.34 -0.77
C LYS A 166 4.57 5.87 -2.14
N ALA A 167 5.60 5.02 -2.16
CA ALA A 167 6.12 4.46 -3.40
C ALA A 167 5.09 3.59 -4.14
N ASP A 168 4.31 2.79 -3.41
CA ASP A 168 3.21 2.01 -3.96
C ASP A 168 2.14 2.90 -4.63
N TYR A 169 1.75 4.01 -3.99
CA TYR A 169 0.84 4.99 -4.62
C TYR A 169 1.42 5.62 -5.88
N VAL A 170 2.72 5.93 -5.91
CA VAL A 170 3.40 6.40 -7.12
C VAL A 170 3.32 5.33 -8.21
N GLY A 171 3.48 4.05 -7.85
CA GLY A 171 3.32 2.92 -8.76
C GLY A 171 1.96 2.91 -9.46
N ILE A 172 0.86 3.00 -8.70
CA ILE A 172 -0.52 3.06 -9.24
C ILE A 172 -0.64 4.19 -10.27
N VAL A 173 -0.22 5.40 -9.91
CA VAL A 173 -0.36 6.56 -10.80
C VAL A 173 0.51 6.41 -12.05
N THR A 174 1.73 5.90 -11.91
CA THR A 174 2.65 5.67 -13.04
C THR A 174 2.08 4.64 -14.01
N LEU A 175 1.42 3.58 -13.54
CA LEU A 175 0.71 2.64 -14.41
C LEU A 175 -0.47 3.30 -15.11
N ILE A 176 -1.29 4.08 -14.42
CA ILE A 176 -2.44 4.76 -15.05
C ILE A 176 -1.95 5.70 -16.17
N VAL A 177 -0.97 6.56 -15.89
CA VAL A 177 -0.41 7.45 -16.91
C VAL A 177 0.30 6.66 -18.01
N GLY A 178 1.17 5.73 -17.66
CA GLY A 178 1.96 4.93 -18.60
C GLY A 178 1.11 4.09 -19.55
N SER A 179 0.01 3.50 -19.07
CA SER A 179 -0.94 2.75 -19.90
C SER A 179 -1.77 3.67 -20.81
N SER A 180 -2.00 4.93 -20.43
CA SER A 180 -2.70 5.88 -21.28
C SER A 180 -1.88 6.32 -22.50
N ILE A 181 -0.54 6.29 -22.43
CA ILE A 181 0.32 6.76 -23.53
C ILE A 181 0.11 5.96 -24.83
N PRO A 182 0.27 4.63 -24.88
CA PRO A 182 0.02 3.88 -26.12
C PRO A 182 -1.45 3.95 -26.54
N ALA A 183 -2.39 3.92 -25.59
CA ALA A 183 -3.82 4.02 -25.90
C ALA A 183 -4.18 5.35 -26.60
N LEU A 184 -3.65 6.48 -26.11
CA LEU A 184 -3.83 7.80 -26.71
C LEU A 184 -3.04 7.95 -28.02
N TYR A 185 -1.84 7.39 -28.07
CA TYR A 185 -0.99 7.45 -29.24
C TYR A 185 -1.68 6.79 -30.46
N TYR A 186 -2.10 5.54 -30.32
CA TYR A 186 -2.79 4.85 -31.42
C TYR A 186 -4.23 5.34 -31.60
N GLY A 187 -4.98 5.54 -30.50
CA GLY A 187 -6.40 5.92 -30.57
C GLY A 187 -6.68 7.32 -31.12
N LEU A 188 -5.67 8.21 -31.14
CA LEU A 188 -5.76 9.56 -31.69
C LEU A 188 -4.73 9.82 -32.79
N ILE A 189 -4.25 8.76 -33.47
CA ILE A 189 -3.21 8.87 -34.49
C ILE A 189 -3.59 9.84 -35.63
N CYS A 190 -4.89 9.94 -35.94
CA CYS A 190 -5.42 10.86 -36.96
C CYS A 190 -5.52 12.32 -36.51
N SER A 191 -5.31 12.63 -35.23
CA SER A 191 -5.35 13.99 -34.69
C SER A 191 -4.21 14.26 -33.70
N PRO A 192 -3.03 14.68 -34.21
CA PRO A 192 -1.86 14.95 -33.37
C PRO A 192 -2.13 16.03 -32.29
N THR A 193 -2.99 17.01 -32.61
CA THR A 193 -3.37 18.07 -31.66
C THR A 193 -4.14 17.49 -30.47
N LEU A 194 -5.17 16.67 -30.69
CA LEU A 194 -5.94 16.05 -29.61
C LEU A 194 -5.08 15.05 -28.82
N GLN A 195 -4.27 14.25 -29.53
CA GLN A 195 -3.31 13.33 -28.91
C GLN A 195 -2.40 14.06 -27.93
N THR A 196 -1.78 15.18 -28.34
CA THR A 196 -0.89 15.99 -27.49
C THR A 196 -1.63 16.54 -26.27
N TRP A 197 -2.84 17.09 -26.46
CA TRP A 197 -3.63 17.64 -25.36
C TRP A 197 -3.98 16.60 -24.31
N TYR A 198 -4.45 15.41 -24.71
CA TYR A 198 -4.83 14.38 -23.76
C TYR A 198 -3.62 13.76 -23.05
N ILE A 199 -2.49 13.57 -23.74
CA ILE A 199 -1.25 13.11 -23.10
C ILE A 199 -0.77 14.14 -22.07
N ALA A 200 -0.80 15.42 -22.40
CA ALA A 200 -0.43 16.49 -21.47
C ALA A 200 -1.37 16.53 -20.25
N LEU A 201 -2.68 16.40 -20.47
CA LEU A 201 -3.68 16.35 -19.40
C LEU A 201 -3.42 15.17 -18.45
N MET A 202 -3.23 13.96 -18.98
CA MET A 202 -2.94 12.77 -18.18
C MET A 202 -1.64 12.92 -17.38
N THR A 203 -0.61 13.49 -17.99
CA THR A 203 0.69 13.72 -17.33
C THR A 203 0.57 14.73 -16.20
N VAL A 204 -0.14 15.84 -16.41
CA VAL A 204 -0.37 16.87 -15.38
C VAL A 204 -1.24 16.33 -14.24
N ALA A 205 -2.34 15.64 -14.56
CA ALA A 205 -3.23 15.06 -13.56
C ALA A 205 -2.54 13.97 -12.73
N GLY A 206 -1.73 13.12 -13.38
CA GLY A 206 -0.90 12.12 -12.71
C GLY A 206 0.14 12.76 -11.80
N THR A 207 0.86 13.77 -12.27
CA THR A 207 1.85 14.51 -11.46
C THR A 207 1.19 15.14 -10.24
N ALA A 208 0.04 15.79 -10.40
CA ALA A 208 -0.72 16.35 -9.29
C ALA A 208 -1.14 15.26 -8.28
N THR A 209 -1.55 14.09 -8.77
CA THR A 209 -1.94 12.94 -7.94
C THR A 209 -0.75 12.35 -7.16
N ILE A 210 0.43 12.29 -7.77
CA ILE A 210 1.68 11.86 -7.09
C ILE A 210 2.02 12.85 -5.98
N ILE A 211 1.98 14.15 -6.26
CA ILE A 211 2.24 15.19 -5.26
C ILE A 211 1.23 15.09 -4.11
N ALA A 212 -0.06 14.93 -4.42
CA ALA A 212 -1.11 14.73 -3.42
C ALA A 212 -0.85 13.48 -2.54
N SER A 213 -0.37 12.40 -3.17
CA SER A 213 -0.08 11.12 -2.49
C SER A 213 1.18 11.16 -1.61
N ALA A 214 2.04 12.16 -1.79
CA ALA A 214 3.23 12.34 -0.95
C ALA A 214 2.90 12.92 0.45
N PHE A 215 1.75 13.59 0.60
CA PHE A 215 1.31 14.16 1.88
C PHE A 215 0.80 13.08 2.84
N ASP A 216 1.26 13.12 4.09
CA ASP A 216 0.88 12.12 5.10
C ASP A 216 -0.61 12.12 5.45
N VAL A 217 -1.29 13.26 5.30
CA VAL A 217 -2.74 13.39 5.51
C VAL A 217 -3.50 12.48 4.55
N PHE A 218 -3.09 12.43 3.28
CA PHE A 218 -3.75 11.65 2.24
C PHE A 218 -3.60 10.14 2.44
N ARG A 219 -2.57 9.73 3.19
CA ARG A 219 -2.33 8.33 3.56
C ARG A 219 -3.24 7.84 4.67
N SER A 220 -3.63 8.72 5.60
CA SER A 220 -4.39 8.34 6.78
C SER A 220 -5.68 7.56 6.45
N VAL A 221 -6.08 6.67 7.36
CA VAL A 221 -7.27 5.80 7.18
C VAL A 221 -8.53 6.63 6.87
N ARG A 222 -8.63 7.84 7.41
CA ARG A 222 -9.72 8.79 7.15
C ARG A 222 -9.88 9.15 5.67
N PHE A 223 -8.79 9.22 4.92
CA PHE A 223 -8.79 9.60 3.50
C PHE A 223 -8.76 8.41 2.54
N ARG A 224 -8.93 7.17 3.04
CA ARG A 224 -8.93 5.95 2.21
C ARG A 224 -9.89 6.05 1.02
N THR A 225 -11.14 6.42 1.26
CA THR A 225 -12.16 6.57 0.20
C THR A 225 -11.81 7.69 -0.76
N ALA A 226 -11.37 8.85 -0.25
CA ALA A 226 -10.97 9.97 -1.10
C ALA A 226 -9.81 9.59 -2.04
N ARG A 227 -8.81 8.88 -1.52
CA ARG A 227 -7.69 8.36 -2.30
C ARG A 227 -8.14 7.41 -3.40
N THR A 228 -8.99 6.44 -3.08
CA THR A 228 -9.58 5.54 -4.08
C THR A 228 -10.34 6.32 -5.15
N ILE A 229 -11.15 7.31 -4.77
CA ILE A 229 -11.88 8.17 -5.72
C ILE A 229 -10.91 8.90 -6.65
N VAL A 230 -9.82 9.47 -6.14
CA VAL A 230 -8.82 10.17 -6.96
C VAL A 230 -8.18 9.23 -7.98
N PHE A 231 -7.77 8.03 -7.58
CA PHE A 231 -7.16 7.06 -8.50
C PHE A 231 -8.16 6.54 -9.54
N VAL A 232 -9.40 6.25 -9.12
CA VAL A 232 -10.47 5.83 -10.03
C VAL A 232 -10.81 6.96 -11.01
N ALA A 233 -10.92 8.20 -10.55
CA ALA A 233 -11.18 9.35 -11.41
C ALA A 233 -10.08 9.54 -12.44
N LEU A 234 -8.80 9.41 -12.06
CA LEU A 234 -7.67 9.46 -12.98
C LEU A 234 -7.69 8.31 -14.01
N GLY A 235 -8.13 7.12 -13.62
CA GLY A 235 -8.35 6.01 -14.56
C GLY A 235 -9.48 6.31 -15.54
N VAL A 236 -10.62 6.79 -15.02
CA VAL A 236 -11.82 7.14 -15.81
C VAL A 236 -11.54 8.30 -16.78
N THR A 237 -10.58 9.18 -16.50
CA THR A 237 -10.22 10.24 -17.47
C THR A 237 -9.74 9.69 -18.82
N ALA A 238 -9.26 8.45 -18.87
CA ALA A 238 -8.90 7.78 -20.12
C ALA A 238 -10.12 7.43 -21.02
N ILE A 239 -11.36 7.53 -20.53
CA ILE A 239 -12.59 7.33 -21.32
C ILE A 239 -12.92 8.57 -22.17
N PHE A 240 -12.59 9.78 -21.69
CA PHE A 240 -12.83 11.02 -22.43
C PHE A 240 -12.21 11.07 -23.84
N PRO A 241 -10.93 10.70 -24.07
CA PRO A 241 -10.35 10.69 -25.41
C PRO A 241 -11.07 9.72 -26.36
N ILE A 242 -11.47 8.54 -25.86
CA ILE A 242 -12.20 7.54 -26.66
C ILE A 242 -13.58 8.09 -27.06
N THR A 243 -14.33 8.63 -26.10
CA THR A 243 -15.65 9.21 -26.36
C THR A 243 -15.55 10.42 -27.29
N HIS A 244 -14.56 11.30 -27.10
CA HIS A 244 -14.32 12.44 -27.98
C HIS A 244 -13.97 12.01 -29.41
N ALA A 245 -13.12 10.99 -29.58
CA ALA A 245 -12.81 10.41 -30.89
C ALA A 245 -14.08 9.86 -31.58
N VAL A 246 -14.92 9.13 -30.85
CA VAL A 246 -16.20 8.61 -31.36
C VAL A 246 -17.16 9.73 -31.74
N PHE A 247 -17.21 10.85 -30.99
CA PHE A 247 -18.04 12.00 -31.35
C PHE A 247 -17.57 12.69 -32.64
N LEU A 248 -16.27 12.74 -32.89
CA LEU A 248 -15.71 13.41 -34.07
C LEU A 248 -15.80 12.56 -35.33
N TRP A 249 -15.55 11.25 -35.22
CA TRP A 249 -15.38 10.36 -36.38
C TRP A 249 -16.45 9.26 -36.47
N GLY A 250 -17.36 9.18 -35.49
CA GLY A 250 -18.36 8.11 -35.42
C GLY A 250 -17.75 6.76 -34.99
N VAL A 251 -18.63 5.81 -34.68
CA VAL A 251 -18.23 4.50 -34.11
C VAL A 251 -17.40 3.66 -35.09
N SER A 252 -17.61 3.80 -36.40
CA SER A 252 -16.93 3.02 -37.44
C SER A 252 -15.49 3.44 -37.72
N GLU A 253 -15.10 4.67 -37.34
CA GLU A 253 -13.76 5.20 -37.56
C GLU A 253 -13.01 5.43 -36.24
N GLY A 254 -13.72 5.65 -35.12
CA GLY A 254 -13.10 5.78 -33.79
C GLY A 254 -12.53 4.50 -33.18
N THR A 255 -12.71 3.34 -33.82
CA THR A 255 -12.15 2.04 -33.39
C THR A 255 -11.19 1.42 -34.41
N LYS A 256 -10.81 2.14 -35.47
CA LYS A 256 -9.77 1.70 -36.42
C LYS A 256 -8.40 2.06 -35.86
#